data_AF-A0A9Q9B7P8-F1
#
_entry.id   AF-A0A9Q9B7P8-F1
#
_cell.length_a   1.000
_cell.length_b   1.000
_cell.length_c   1.000
_cell.angle_alpha   90.00
_cell.angle_beta   90.00
_cell.angle_gamma   90.00
#
_symmetry.space_group_name_H-M   'P 1'
#
loop_
_entity.id
_entity.type
_entity.pdbx_description
1 polymer ?
#
loop_
_entity_poly.entity_id
_entity_poly.type
_entity_poly.pdbx_seq_one_letter_code
_entity_poly.pdbx_strand_id
1 'polypeptide(L)'
;MSQFKELLGRQPDPATANYDVNVIVEHRAARYQQSVSKNPWFYYGPFTSFVGAAAHVLIPAMFSNHSEEFPAGKLDQETLKSFFAITGDNDNLVYTPGHERIPADWYKRPDKSERYPETIAIGCNMGEVNTFTLINTTDTKLDSYDFASPTGAVCYAYALAGSLISNVPLVSLLFPLIGMPIQNALGGPTTTECSR
;
A
#
# COMPACT_ATOMS: atom_id res chain seq x y z
N MET A 1 -2.15 6.83 -21.34
CA MET A 1 -1.68 8.23 -21.38
C MET A 1 -2.69 9.25 -20.84
N SER A 2 -3.97 9.24 -21.25
CA SER A 2 -4.96 10.22 -20.79
C SER A 2 -5.10 10.35 -19.25
N GLN A 3 -5.04 9.22 -18.54
CA GLN A 3 -5.10 9.20 -17.06
C GLN A 3 -3.90 9.92 -16.43
N PHE A 4 -2.69 9.70 -16.94
CA PHE A 4 -1.50 10.39 -16.45
C PHE A 4 -1.53 11.89 -16.79
N LYS A 5 -2.01 12.27 -17.98
CA LYS A 5 -2.23 13.68 -18.35
C LYS A 5 -3.21 14.36 -17.38
N GLU A 6 -4.28 13.68 -16.99
CA GLU A 6 -5.24 14.18 -16.00
C GLU A 6 -4.57 14.40 -14.63
N LEU A 7 -3.75 13.44 -14.16
CA LEU A 7 -2.98 13.61 -12.93
C LEU A 7 -2.03 14.81 -13.04
N LEU A 8 -1.21 14.85 -14.10
CA LEU A 8 -0.21 15.90 -14.30
C LEU A 8 -0.87 17.29 -14.32
N GLY A 9 -2.01 17.41 -15.02
CA GLY A 9 -2.79 18.64 -15.14
C GLY A 9 -3.40 19.16 -13.84
N ARG A 10 -3.41 18.40 -12.75
CA ARG A 10 -3.81 18.90 -11.41
C ARG A 10 -2.79 19.84 -10.78
N GLN A 11 -1.55 19.80 -11.26
CA GLN A 11 -0.44 20.65 -10.81
C GLN A 11 0.26 21.22 -12.05
N PRO A 12 -0.40 22.15 -12.80
CA PRO A 12 0.02 22.52 -14.15
C PRO A 12 1.33 23.31 -14.18
N ASP A 13 1.66 24.05 -13.12
CA ASP A 13 2.89 24.82 -12.99
C ASP A 13 4.02 23.96 -12.42
N PRO A 14 5.07 23.62 -13.21
CA PRO A 14 6.17 22.78 -12.74
C PRO A 14 6.95 23.39 -11.57
N ALA A 15 7.02 24.72 -11.47
CA ALA A 15 7.80 25.40 -10.42
C ALA A 15 7.20 25.17 -9.02
N THR A 16 5.88 25.09 -8.96
CA THR A 16 5.12 24.93 -7.70
C THR A 16 4.53 23.53 -7.52
N ALA A 17 4.61 22.67 -8.53
CA ALA A 17 4.02 21.34 -8.51
C ALA A 17 4.50 20.50 -7.31
N ASN A 18 3.51 19.98 -6.58
CA ASN A 18 3.73 18.96 -5.56
C ASN A 18 2.53 18.00 -5.53
N TYR A 19 2.75 16.76 -5.94
CA TYR A 19 1.71 15.73 -5.97
C TYR A 19 1.56 15.07 -4.60
N ASP A 20 1.03 15.82 -3.63
CA ASP A 20 0.78 15.34 -2.27
C ASP A 20 -0.39 14.33 -2.19
N VAL A 21 -0.68 13.86 -0.97
CA VAL A 21 -1.78 12.91 -0.72
C VAL A 21 -3.13 13.46 -1.18
N ASN A 22 -3.39 14.77 -1.05
CA ASN A 22 -4.67 15.35 -1.44
C ASN A 22 -4.84 15.31 -2.96
N VAL A 23 -3.82 15.75 -3.72
CA VAL A 23 -3.84 15.73 -5.19
C VAL A 23 -4.07 14.30 -5.70
N ILE A 24 -3.41 13.32 -5.10
CA ILE A 24 -3.50 11.92 -5.51
C ILE A 24 -4.86 11.30 -5.14
N VAL A 25 -5.42 11.65 -3.98
CA VAL A 25 -6.77 11.21 -3.57
C VAL A 25 -7.85 11.81 -4.48
N GLU A 26 -7.71 13.07 -4.89
CA GLU A 26 -8.62 13.68 -5.85
C GLU A 26 -8.54 12.99 -7.22
N HIS A 27 -7.32 12.68 -7.70
CA HIS A 27 -7.15 11.90 -8.93
C HIS A 27 -7.79 10.52 -8.81
N ARG A 28 -7.61 9.83 -7.67
CA ARG A 28 -8.27 8.54 -7.39
C ARG A 28 -9.79 8.65 -7.48
N ALA A 29 -10.38 9.70 -6.92
CA ALA A 29 -11.83 9.92 -6.97
C ALA A 29 -12.32 10.07 -8.42
N ALA A 30 -11.60 10.85 -9.25
CA ALA A 30 -11.89 10.95 -10.68
C ALA A 30 -11.74 9.60 -11.40
N ARG A 31 -10.71 8.82 -11.06
CA ARG A 31 -10.48 7.49 -11.65
C ARG A 31 -11.58 6.49 -11.30
N TYR A 32 -12.08 6.54 -10.07
CA TYR A 32 -13.25 5.78 -9.62
C TYR A 32 -14.49 6.15 -10.44
N GLN A 33 -14.84 7.44 -10.52
CA GLN A 33 -16.02 7.89 -11.27
C GLN A 33 -15.93 7.56 -12.76
N GLN A 34 -14.74 7.65 -13.35
CA GLN A 34 -14.53 7.21 -14.73
C GLN A 34 -14.75 5.70 -14.91
N SER A 35 -14.36 4.88 -13.93
CA SER A 35 -14.57 3.43 -14.01
C SER A 35 -16.04 3.08 -13.87
N VAL A 36 -16.76 3.73 -12.94
CA VAL A 36 -18.22 3.62 -12.79
C VAL A 36 -18.95 4.00 -14.10
N SER A 37 -18.54 5.09 -14.74
CA SER A 37 -19.24 5.62 -15.93
C SER A 37 -18.88 4.94 -17.25
N LYS A 38 -17.69 4.33 -17.37
CA LYS A 38 -17.18 3.83 -18.65
C LYS A 38 -16.89 2.33 -18.70
N ASN A 39 -16.87 1.63 -17.57
CA ASN A 39 -16.60 0.19 -17.53
C ASN A 39 -17.85 -0.56 -17.04
N PRO A 40 -18.62 -1.25 -17.91
CA PRO A 40 -19.81 -1.99 -17.51
C PRO A 40 -19.50 -3.18 -16.58
N TRP A 41 -18.23 -3.58 -16.48
CA TRP A 41 -17.74 -4.66 -15.62
C TRP A 41 -16.93 -4.15 -14.44
N PHE A 42 -17.11 -2.88 -14.05
CA PHE A 42 -16.35 -2.31 -12.94
C PHE A 42 -16.71 -3.02 -11.63
N TYR A 43 -15.74 -3.76 -11.09
CA TYR A 43 -15.82 -4.38 -9.78
C TYR A 43 -14.94 -3.61 -8.78
N TYR A 44 -15.53 -3.24 -7.65
CA TYR A 44 -14.87 -2.48 -6.58
C TYR A 44 -15.24 -3.03 -5.20
N GLY A 45 -14.94 -4.31 -4.98
CA GLY A 45 -15.19 -5.00 -3.72
C GLY A 45 -14.13 -4.71 -2.64
N PRO A 46 -14.26 -5.32 -1.44
CA PRO A 46 -13.46 -4.99 -0.25
C PRO A 46 -11.94 -5.01 -0.46
N PHE A 47 -11.41 -6.05 -1.09
CA PHE A 47 -9.96 -6.14 -1.34
C PHE A 47 -9.50 -5.10 -2.37
N THR A 48 -10.19 -4.99 -3.50
CA THR A 48 -9.84 -4.03 -4.57
C THR A 48 -9.98 -2.57 -4.12
N SER A 49 -10.94 -2.27 -3.24
CA SER A 49 -11.12 -0.92 -2.71
C SER A 49 -10.04 -0.55 -1.69
N PHE A 50 -9.66 -1.50 -0.83
CA PHE A 50 -8.55 -1.35 0.12
C PHE A 50 -7.21 -1.17 -0.59
N VAL A 51 -6.85 -2.09 -1.50
CA VAL A 51 -5.61 -2.01 -2.27
C VAL A 51 -5.60 -0.74 -3.13
N GLY A 52 -6.73 -0.40 -3.75
CA GLY A 52 -6.86 0.84 -4.52
C GLY A 52 -6.63 2.10 -3.67
N ALA A 53 -7.12 2.14 -2.43
CA ALA A 53 -6.84 3.26 -1.52
C ALA A 53 -5.35 3.30 -1.12
N ALA A 54 -4.81 2.16 -0.68
CA ALA A 54 -3.44 2.02 -0.20
C ALA A 54 -2.41 2.36 -1.29
N ALA A 55 -2.59 1.85 -2.51
CA ALA A 55 -1.66 2.08 -3.62
C ALA A 55 -1.55 3.56 -3.99
N HIS A 56 -2.64 4.32 -3.91
CA HIS A 56 -2.60 5.75 -4.22
C HIS A 56 -1.84 6.54 -3.15
N VAL A 57 -2.03 6.26 -1.86
CA VAL A 57 -1.28 6.96 -0.80
C VAL A 57 0.21 6.60 -0.79
N LEU A 58 0.58 5.44 -1.34
CA LEU A 58 1.99 5.05 -1.49
C LEU A 58 2.73 5.91 -2.52
N ILE A 59 2.06 6.49 -3.52
CA ILE A 59 2.71 7.34 -4.53
C ILE A 59 3.47 8.50 -3.86
N PRO A 60 2.82 9.43 -3.13
CA PRO A 60 3.54 10.51 -2.46
C PRO A 60 4.43 9.99 -1.33
N ALA A 61 4.06 8.91 -0.65
CA ALA A 61 4.85 8.39 0.46
C ALA A 61 6.16 7.72 0.03
N MET A 62 6.24 7.21 -1.20
CA MET A 62 7.40 6.46 -1.70
C MET A 62 8.12 7.14 -2.85
N PHE A 63 7.45 8.01 -3.62
CA PHE A 63 8.06 8.65 -4.79
C PHE A 63 8.56 10.06 -4.49
N SER A 64 8.10 10.70 -3.42
CA SER A 64 8.60 12.03 -3.03
C SER A 64 10.11 12.00 -2.77
N ASN A 65 10.80 13.02 -3.26
CA ASN A 65 12.22 13.22 -2.99
C ASN A 65 12.41 13.91 -1.63
N HIS A 66 13.12 13.27 -0.71
CA HIS A 66 13.43 13.79 0.63
C HIS A 66 14.82 14.44 0.68
N SER A 67 15.09 15.35 -0.25
CA SER A 67 16.36 16.09 -0.30
C SER A 67 16.54 16.99 0.94
N GLU A 68 17.74 17.56 1.10
CA GLU A 68 18.00 18.53 2.17
C GLU A 68 17.10 19.78 2.08
N GLU A 69 16.76 20.21 0.86
CA GLU A 69 15.82 21.31 0.61
C GLU A 69 14.37 20.94 0.99
N PHE A 70 13.98 19.68 0.75
CA PHE A 70 12.62 19.18 0.99
C PHE A 70 12.62 17.96 1.92
N PRO A 71 13.01 18.10 3.21
CA PRO A 71 13.13 16.96 4.12
C PRO A 71 11.79 16.26 4.40
N ALA A 72 10.67 16.99 4.29
CA ALA A 72 9.32 16.44 4.38
C ALA A 72 8.90 15.63 3.14
N GLY A 73 9.67 15.70 2.05
CA GLY A 73 9.35 15.09 0.77
C GLY A 73 8.64 16.08 -0.16
N LYS A 74 9.11 16.18 -1.41
CA LYS A 74 8.38 16.84 -2.51
C LYS A 74 8.30 15.89 -3.70
N LEU A 75 7.11 15.72 -4.26
CA LEU A 75 6.90 14.97 -5.49
C LEU A 75 6.58 15.96 -6.61
N ASP A 76 7.60 16.37 -7.34
CA ASP A 76 7.44 17.26 -8.50
C ASP A 76 7.08 16.49 -9.78
N GLN A 77 6.88 17.23 -10.88
CA GLN A 77 6.53 16.66 -12.17
C GLN A 77 7.61 15.74 -12.75
N GLU A 78 8.89 16.10 -12.59
CA GLU A 78 10.00 15.33 -13.16
C GLU A 78 10.18 13.99 -12.45
N THR A 79 10.14 14.03 -11.12
CA THR A 79 10.19 12.86 -10.24
C THR A 79 9.02 11.93 -10.54
N LEU A 80 7.78 12.47 -10.59
CA LEU A 80 6.59 11.69 -10.94
C LEU A 80 6.73 11.04 -12.33
N LYS A 81 7.14 11.81 -13.33
CA LYS A 81 7.36 11.32 -14.70
C LYS A 81 8.41 10.20 -14.73
N SER A 82 9.52 10.32 -14.00
CA SER A 82 10.58 9.32 -13.93
C SER A 82 10.10 7.96 -13.42
N PHE A 83 9.34 7.95 -12.31
CA PHE A 83 8.80 6.72 -11.75
C PHE A 83 7.81 6.01 -12.67
N PHE A 84 7.09 6.76 -13.50
CA PHE A 84 6.13 6.22 -14.48
C PHE A 84 6.72 6.02 -15.90
N ALA A 85 8.05 6.17 -16.07
CA ALA A 85 8.73 6.06 -17.36
C ALA A 85 8.18 7.01 -18.45
N ILE A 86 7.78 8.21 -18.05
CA ILE A 86 7.22 9.22 -18.94
C ILE A 86 8.26 10.31 -19.19
N THR A 87 8.35 10.76 -20.44
CA THR A 87 9.22 11.86 -20.87
C THR A 87 8.44 12.89 -21.67
N GLY A 88 9.05 14.05 -21.92
CA GLY A 88 8.47 15.13 -22.70
C GLY A 88 7.70 16.17 -21.87
N ASP A 89 7.28 17.21 -22.58
CA ASP A 89 6.49 18.31 -22.05
C ASP A 89 5.01 17.93 -21.95
N ASN A 90 4.21 18.72 -21.23
CA ASN A 90 2.82 18.40 -20.90
C ASN A 90 1.94 18.07 -22.13
N ASP A 91 2.25 18.68 -23.28
CA ASP A 91 1.54 18.43 -24.54
C ASP A 91 2.03 17.15 -25.25
N ASN A 92 3.32 16.83 -25.12
CA ASN A 92 4.04 15.80 -25.88
C ASN A 92 4.59 14.66 -25.00
N LEU A 93 3.79 14.20 -24.04
CA LEU A 93 4.18 13.10 -23.15
C LEU A 93 4.33 11.76 -23.91
N VAL A 94 5.45 11.09 -23.69
CA VAL A 94 5.76 9.76 -24.23
C VAL A 94 5.97 8.78 -23.07
N TYR A 95 5.26 7.65 -23.09
CA TYR A 95 5.50 6.55 -22.16
C TYR A 95 6.45 5.55 -22.81
N THR A 96 7.50 5.17 -22.09
CA THR A 96 8.49 4.19 -22.55
C THR A 96 8.44 2.96 -21.64
N PRO A 97 7.72 1.89 -22.03
CA PRO A 97 7.52 0.72 -21.17
C PRO A 97 8.85 0.08 -20.73
N GLY A 98 9.01 -0.21 -19.44
CA GLY A 98 10.20 -0.85 -18.88
C GLY A 98 11.35 0.11 -18.55
N HIS A 99 11.13 1.42 -18.66
CA HIS A 99 12.10 2.46 -18.31
C HIS A 99 11.76 3.21 -17.02
N GLU A 100 10.89 2.63 -16.18
CA GLU A 100 10.56 3.14 -14.85
C GLU A 100 11.83 3.20 -14.02
N ARG A 101 12.13 4.37 -13.44
CA ARG A 101 13.38 4.54 -12.69
C ARG A 101 13.24 5.55 -11.56
N ILE A 102 13.98 5.28 -10.49
CA ILE A 102 14.27 6.28 -9.46
C ILE A 102 15.10 7.39 -10.14
N PRO A 103 14.69 8.66 -10.05
CA PRO A 103 15.43 9.75 -10.68
C PRO A 103 16.81 9.95 -10.05
N ALA A 104 17.70 10.62 -10.78
CA ALA A 104 18.98 11.06 -10.21
C ALA A 104 18.72 12.05 -9.05
N ASP A 105 19.66 12.09 -8.09
CA ASP A 105 19.59 12.98 -6.92
C ASP A 105 18.30 12.84 -6.09
N TRP A 106 17.74 11.61 -6.08
CA TRP A 106 16.58 11.24 -5.29
C TRP A 106 16.97 10.61 -3.95
N TYR A 107 16.38 11.10 -2.87
CA TYR A 107 16.64 10.66 -1.51
C TYR A 107 15.41 9.99 -0.91
N LYS A 108 15.63 8.78 -0.38
CA LYS A 108 14.56 8.00 0.27
C LYS A 108 14.03 8.70 1.51
N ARG A 109 12.76 8.44 1.83
CA ARG A 109 12.19 8.80 3.13
C ARG A 109 13.02 8.22 4.29
N PRO A 110 13.13 8.92 5.42
CA PRO A 110 13.73 8.36 6.62
C PRO A 110 13.02 7.08 7.05
N ASP A 111 13.81 6.06 7.39
CA ASP A 111 13.26 4.86 8.00
C ASP A 111 12.87 5.17 9.44
N LYS A 112 11.59 4.98 9.76
CA LYS A 112 11.05 5.19 11.11
C LYS A 112 10.97 3.87 11.89
N SER A 113 11.14 2.73 11.22
CA SER A 113 11.04 1.40 11.84
C SER A 113 12.16 1.13 12.83
N GLU A 114 13.35 1.67 12.58
CA GLU A 114 14.50 1.59 13.51
C GLU A 114 14.18 2.17 14.90
N ARG A 115 13.23 3.13 14.98
CA ARG A 115 12.84 3.76 16.25
C ARG A 115 11.88 2.89 17.07
N TYR A 116 11.06 2.09 16.39
CA TYR A 116 9.99 1.26 16.99
C TYR A 116 9.89 -0.06 16.21
N PRO A 117 10.89 -0.97 16.34
CA PRO A 117 10.97 -2.19 15.53
C PRO A 117 9.77 -3.12 15.72
N GLU A 118 9.06 -3.04 16.85
CA GLU A 118 7.83 -3.77 17.14
C GLU A 118 6.68 -3.44 16.18
N THR A 119 6.70 -2.28 15.53
CA THR A 119 5.62 -1.83 14.63
C THR A 119 5.56 -2.58 13.30
N ILE A 120 6.61 -3.31 12.95
CA ILE A 120 6.67 -4.19 11.78
C ILE A 120 6.68 -5.68 12.16
N ALA A 121 6.58 -5.98 13.45
CA ALA A 121 6.55 -7.34 13.96
C ALA A 121 5.21 -8.01 13.63
N ILE A 122 5.26 -9.25 13.13
CA ILE A 122 4.07 -10.03 12.80
C ILE A 122 3.89 -11.10 13.88
N GLY A 123 2.78 -11.07 14.60
CA GLY A 123 2.51 -11.95 15.74
C GLY A 123 1.09 -11.81 16.27
N CYS A 124 0.77 -12.56 17.33
CA CYS A 124 -0.53 -12.49 18.02
C CYS A 124 -0.36 -12.68 19.52
N ASN A 125 -1.31 -12.15 20.30
CA ASN A 125 -1.53 -12.63 21.67
C ASN A 125 -2.08 -14.07 21.64
N MET A 126 -1.72 -14.86 22.64
CA MET A 126 -2.11 -16.27 22.82
C MET A 126 -3.22 -16.39 23.86
N GLY A 127 -4.37 -15.78 23.60
CA GLY A 127 -5.56 -15.90 24.44
C GLY A 127 -5.66 -14.92 25.62
N GLU A 128 -4.55 -14.29 26.01
CA GLU A 128 -4.49 -13.30 27.10
C GLU A 128 -3.76 -12.02 26.70
N VAL A 129 -4.01 -10.90 27.40
CA VAL A 129 -3.25 -9.66 27.18
C VAL A 129 -1.77 -9.85 27.53
N ASN A 130 -0.87 -9.13 26.86
CA ASN A 130 0.58 -9.19 27.09
C ASN A 130 1.22 -10.57 26.80
N THR A 131 0.66 -11.35 25.87
CA THR A 131 1.18 -12.66 25.45
C THR A 131 1.63 -12.67 23.98
N PHE A 132 1.99 -11.48 23.45
CA PHE A 132 2.32 -11.30 22.05
C PHE A 132 3.52 -12.16 21.66
N THR A 133 3.30 -13.09 20.74
CA THR A 133 4.30 -14.03 20.24
C THR A 133 4.47 -13.81 18.74
N LEU A 134 5.72 -13.69 18.30
CA LEU A 134 6.06 -13.56 16.89
C LEU A 134 5.70 -14.84 16.14
N ILE A 135 5.15 -14.70 14.93
CA ILE A 135 4.93 -15.84 14.05
C ILE A 135 6.29 -16.35 13.55
N ASN A 136 6.57 -17.61 13.83
CA ASN A 136 7.67 -18.33 13.23
C ASN A 136 7.18 -19.09 12.00
N THR A 137 7.46 -18.59 10.80
CA THR A 137 7.04 -19.22 9.53
C THR A 137 7.72 -20.55 9.25
N THR A 138 8.74 -20.92 10.03
CA THR A 138 9.41 -22.22 9.95
C THR A 138 8.85 -23.25 10.94
N ASP A 139 8.07 -22.82 11.93
CA ASP A 139 7.43 -23.69 12.92
C ASP A 139 5.93 -23.76 12.65
N THR A 140 5.53 -24.77 11.87
CA THR A 140 4.14 -25.02 11.47
C THR A 140 3.46 -26.08 12.32
N LYS A 141 4.03 -26.42 13.47
CA LYS A 141 3.44 -27.45 14.34
C LYS A 141 2.19 -26.90 15.01
N LEU A 142 1.16 -27.75 15.09
CA LEU A 142 -0.15 -27.40 15.64
C LEU A 142 -0.07 -27.13 17.16
N ASP A 143 0.82 -27.80 17.87
CA ASP A 143 1.01 -27.66 19.33
C ASP A 143 1.71 -26.35 19.74
N SER A 144 2.35 -25.64 18.80
CA SER A 144 2.90 -24.30 19.03
C SER A 144 1.83 -23.21 19.11
N TYR A 145 0.54 -23.53 18.86
CA TYR A 145 -0.55 -22.57 18.81
C TYR A 145 -1.74 -22.95 19.72
N ASP A 146 -2.26 -21.97 20.46
CA ASP A 146 -3.47 -22.11 21.25
C ASP A 146 -4.71 -21.79 20.41
N PHE A 147 -5.44 -22.82 19.98
CA PHE A 147 -6.68 -22.68 19.22
C PHE A 147 -7.91 -22.37 20.08
N ALA A 148 -7.80 -22.43 21.41
CA ALA A 148 -8.84 -21.87 22.28
C ALA A 148 -8.86 -20.34 22.17
N SER A 149 -7.71 -19.73 21.82
CA SER A 149 -7.65 -18.34 21.41
C SER A 149 -8.13 -18.16 19.96
N PRO A 150 -9.11 -17.28 19.72
CA PRO A 150 -9.52 -16.88 18.38
C PRO A 150 -8.36 -16.31 17.53
N THR A 151 -7.35 -15.68 18.16
CA THR A 151 -6.15 -15.16 17.48
C THR A 151 -5.10 -16.24 17.20
N GLY A 152 -5.08 -17.34 17.96
CA GLY A 152 -4.12 -18.42 17.75
C GLY A 152 -4.34 -19.13 16.42
N ALA A 153 -5.60 -19.34 16.03
CA ALA A 153 -5.96 -19.86 14.71
C ALA A 153 -5.48 -18.97 13.55
N VAL A 154 -5.55 -17.65 13.72
CA VAL A 154 -5.04 -16.68 12.72
C VAL A 154 -3.54 -16.76 12.62
N CYS A 155 -2.83 -16.76 13.74
CA CYS A 155 -1.37 -16.86 13.77
C CYS A 155 -0.86 -18.15 13.12
N TYR A 156 -1.53 -19.28 13.37
CA TYR A 156 -1.24 -20.54 12.71
C TYR A 156 -1.45 -20.48 11.19
N ALA A 157 -2.56 -19.91 10.74
CA ALA A 157 -2.85 -19.74 9.31
C ALA A 157 -1.78 -18.88 8.61
N TYR A 158 -1.28 -17.84 9.29
CA TYR A 158 -0.16 -17.03 8.79
C TYR A 158 1.17 -17.77 8.77
N ALA A 159 1.50 -18.57 9.79
CA ALA A 159 2.70 -19.40 9.80
C ALA A 159 2.68 -20.42 8.64
N LEU A 160 1.54 -21.06 8.41
CA LEU A 160 1.34 -21.97 7.28
C LEU A 160 1.50 -21.25 5.94
N ALA A 161 0.82 -20.12 5.74
CA ALA A 161 0.98 -19.33 4.51
C ALA A 161 2.44 -18.89 4.30
N GLY A 162 3.14 -18.55 5.40
CA GLY A 162 4.54 -18.20 5.44
C GLY A 162 5.49 -19.35 5.07
N SER A 163 5.14 -20.59 5.39
CA SER A 163 5.90 -21.77 4.95
C SER A 163 5.74 -22.07 3.45
N LEU A 164 4.70 -21.50 2.82
CA LEU A 164 4.33 -21.72 1.42
C LEU A 164 4.80 -20.59 0.48
N ILE A 165 5.58 -19.61 0.97
CA ILE A 165 5.99 -18.39 0.23
C ILE A 165 6.81 -18.68 -1.03
N SER A 166 7.32 -19.90 -1.23
CA SER A 166 7.86 -20.33 -2.53
C SER A 166 6.81 -20.34 -3.66
N ASN A 167 5.51 -20.21 -3.33
CA ASN A 167 4.40 -20.00 -4.27
C ASN A 167 3.59 -18.74 -3.94
N VAL A 168 4.10 -17.60 -4.42
CA VAL A 168 3.44 -16.26 -4.40
C VAL A 168 1.93 -16.28 -4.75
N PRO A 169 1.42 -17.10 -5.69
CA PRO A 169 -0.02 -17.12 -6.00
C PRO A 169 -0.90 -17.59 -4.84
N LEU A 170 -0.41 -18.48 -3.97
CA LEU A 170 -1.18 -19.02 -2.85
C LEU A 170 -1.33 -17.98 -1.73
N VAL A 171 -0.26 -17.21 -1.49
CA VAL A 171 -0.22 -16.16 -0.44
C VAL A 171 -1.19 -15.03 -0.77
N SER A 172 -1.27 -14.60 -2.04
CA SER A 172 -2.21 -13.57 -2.49
C SER A 172 -3.68 -13.98 -2.41
N LEU A 173 -3.99 -15.29 -2.44
CA LEU A 173 -5.35 -15.81 -2.31
C LEU A 173 -5.77 -15.98 -0.84
N LEU A 174 -4.85 -16.41 0.03
CA LEU A 174 -5.17 -16.71 1.44
C LEU A 174 -5.45 -15.46 2.28
N PHE A 175 -4.76 -14.35 2.00
CA PHE A 175 -4.89 -13.10 2.76
C PHE A 175 -6.32 -12.50 2.73
N PRO A 176 -6.99 -12.36 1.55
CA PRO A 176 -8.37 -11.85 1.50
C PRO A 176 -9.44 -12.88 1.89
N LEU A 177 -9.22 -14.18 1.67
CA LEU A 177 -10.21 -15.24 1.94
C LEU A 177 -10.31 -15.61 3.43
N ILE A 178 -9.19 -15.58 4.15
CA ILE A 178 -9.10 -16.06 5.53
C ILE A 178 -8.72 -14.92 6.49
N GLY A 179 -7.74 -14.09 6.12
CA GLY A 179 -7.22 -13.04 7.01
C GLY A 179 -8.24 -11.96 7.35
N MET A 180 -8.85 -11.35 6.33
CA MET A 180 -9.78 -10.21 6.51
C MET A 180 -11.07 -10.56 7.27
N PRO A 181 -11.80 -11.63 6.94
CA PRO A 181 -13.02 -12.00 7.67
C PRO A 181 -12.75 -12.34 9.13
N ILE A 182 -11.64 -13.04 9.41
CA ILE A 182 -11.30 -13.43 10.78
C ILE A 182 -10.80 -12.22 11.57
N GLN A 183 -9.95 -11.35 11.02
CA GLN A 183 -9.54 -10.10 11.68
C GLN A 183 -10.74 -9.22 12.07
N ASN A 184 -11.75 -9.13 11.20
CA ASN A 184 -12.99 -8.41 11.49
C ASN A 184 -13.82 -9.11 12.58
N ALA A 185 -13.89 -10.44 12.59
CA ALA A 185 -14.57 -11.21 13.64
C ALA A 185 -13.87 -11.12 15.00
N LEU A 186 -12.56 -10.86 15.01
CA LEU A 186 -11.74 -10.68 16.21
C LEU A 186 -11.81 -9.26 16.80
N GLY A 187 -12.56 -8.35 16.19
CA GLY A 187 -12.57 -6.95 16.60
C GLY A 187 -11.21 -6.26 16.35
N GLY A 188 -10.42 -6.75 15.38
CA GLY A 188 -9.29 -6.00 14.83
C GLY A 188 -9.76 -4.64 14.34
N PRO A 189 -8.86 -3.64 14.20
CA PRO A 189 -9.24 -2.25 13.95
C PRO A 189 -10.11 -2.18 12.70
N THR A 190 -11.42 -2.17 12.91
CA THR A 190 -12.38 -1.91 11.86
C THR A 190 -12.06 -0.50 11.39
N THR A 191 -11.94 -0.29 10.09
CA THR A 191 -11.81 1.02 9.45
C THR A 191 -13.04 1.92 9.67
N THR A 192 -13.83 1.67 10.71
CA THR A 192 -15.14 2.27 11.00
C THR A 192 -15.12 3.17 12.24
N GLU A 193 -14.00 3.31 12.95
CA GLU A 193 -13.85 4.30 14.03
C GLU A 193 -12.94 5.46 13.63
N CYS A 194 -13.27 6.14 12.54
CA CYS A 194 -13.04 7.58 12.43
C CYS A 194 -14.40 8.27 12.43
N SER A 195 -15.02 8.30 13.61
CA SER A 195 -16.22 9.09 13.88
C SER A 195 -15.91 10.14 14.93
N ARG A 196 -15.41 11.29 14.47
CA ARG A 196 -15.57 12.69 14.95
C ARG A 196 -14.28 13.49 14.87
#